data_AF-A0A2S8WME0-F1
#
_entry.id   AF-A0A2S8WME0-F1
#
_cell.length_a   1.000
_cell.length_b   1.000
_cell.length_c   1.000
_cell.angle_alpha   90.00
_cell.angle_beta   90.00
_cell.angle_gamma   90.00
#
_symmetry.space_group_name_H-M   'P 1'
#
loop_
_entity.id
_entity.type
_entity.pdbx_description
1 polymer ?
#
loop_
_entity_poly.entity_id
_entity_poly.type
_entity_poly.pdbx_seq_one_letter_code
_entity_poly.pdbx_strand_id
1 'polypeptide(L)'
;MKRALVLTLSMLGTGLLLSGCSSPDIICNTGKPSAQEAMDHLVEATLSGDQIEVCRVTTTGGTDTVGEQFGHLAQEFKDLGVTAGFTATPIPDSTLGEWSQLKLATPSHPEGKAFDVFQRSGNYTIGWLEFPQDPLPTPTK
;
A
#
# COMPACT_ATOMS: atom_id res chain seq x y z
N MET A 1 -8.10 15.25 -63.28
CA MET A 1 -9.00 15.08 -62.11
C MET A 1 -9.41 13.61 -62.11
N LYS A 2 -9.28 12.75 -61.09
CA LYS A 2 -9.02 12.84 -59.65
C LYS A 2 -8.16 11.62 -59.25
N ARG A 3 -7.12 11.82 -58.45
CA ARG A 3 -6.47 10.76 -57.66
C ARG A 3 -7.31 10.57 -56.40
N ALA A 4 -7.73 9.34 -56.09
CA ALA A 4 -8.26 8.99 -54.78
C ALA A 4 -8.14 7.48 -54.55
N LEU A 5 -7.19 7.10 -53.70
CA LEU A 5 -7.35 5.97 -52.77
C LEU A 5 -6.26 6.14 -51.72
N VAL A 6 -6.62 6.92 -50.70
CA VAL A 6 -5.85 7.05 -49.47
C VAL A 6 -6.05 5.76 -48.69
N LEU A 7 -4.98 4.99 -48.54
CA LEU A 7 -4.87 3.93 -47.55
C LEU A 7 -4.80 4.58 -46.17
N THR A 8 -5.92 4.64 -45.44
CA THR A 8 -5.91 4.89 -44.00
C THR A 8 -5.70 3.56 -43.29
N LEU A 9 -4.43 3.20 -43.10
CA LEU A 9 -3.99 2.19 -42.17
C LEU A 9 -4.10 2.78 -40.76
N SER A 10 -5.26 2.64 -40.12
CA SER A 10 -5.46 3.07 -38.73
C SER A 10 -4.70 2.13 -37.79
N MET A 11 -3.41 2.40 -37.61
CA MET A 11 -2.61 1.85 -36.52
C MET A 11 -3.03 2.48 -35.18
N LEU A 12 -3.26 1.59 -34.21
CA LEU A 12 -2.90 1.76 -32.80
C LEU A 12 -3.49 2.99 -32.07
N GLY A 13 -4.73 2.85 -31.62
CA GLY A 13 -5.20 3.51 -30.40
C GLY A 13 -4.80 2.65 -29.20
N THR A 14 -3.55 2.80 -28.78
CA THR A 14 -2.96 2.25 -27.55
C THR A 14 -3.85 2.47 -26.32
N GLY A 15 -3.99 1.39 -25.55
CA GLY A 15 -4.18 1.37 -24.10
C GLY A 15 -5.05 2.48 -23.49
N LEU A 16 -6.33 2.18 -23.27
CA LEU A 16 -6.99 2.67 -22.07
C LEU A 16 -6.19 2.12 -20.89
N LEU A 17 -5.29 2.96 -20.39
CA LEU A 17 -4.58 2.80 -19.14
C LEU A 17 -5.62 2.42 -18.08
N LEU A 18 -5.49 1.24 -17.50
CA LEU A 18 -6.00 0.91 -16.18
C LEU A 18 -5.22 1.75 -15.16
N SER A 19 -5.28 3.08 -15.26
CA SER A 19 -4.71 4.01 -14.29
C SER A 19 -5.74 4.15 -13.18
N GLY A 20 -5.61 3.33 -12.15
CA GLY A 20 -6.47 3.44 -10.97
C GLY A 20 -6.34 2.32 -9.94
N CYS A 21 -5.54 1.29 -10.20
CA CYS A 21 -5.28 0.28 -9.18
C CYS A 21 -3.78 0.21 -8.91
N SER A 22 -3.24 1.25 -8.29
CA SER A 22 -1.91 1.15 -7.70
C SER A 22 -2.03 0.20 -6.50
N SER A 23 -1.42 -0.97 -6.62
CA SER A 23 -1.25 -1.89 -5.51
C SER A 23 -0.33 -1.27 -4.45
N PRO A 24 -0.49 -1.59 -3.15
CA PRO A 24 0.42 -1.12 -2.11
C PRO A 24 1.89 -1.37 -2.45
N ASP A 25 2.77 -0.43 -2.10
CA ASP A 25 4.19 -0.54 -2.40
C ASP A 25 4.82 -1.69 -1.61
N ILE A 26 4.32 -1.96 -0.40
CA ILE A 26 4.66 -3.14 0.39
C ILE A 26 3.36 -3.82 0.85
N ILE A 27 3.23 -5.12 0.60
CA ILE A 27 2.11 -5.95 1.10
C ILE A 27 2.68 -7.09 1.93
N CYS A 28 2.54 -7.02 3.25
CA CYS A 28 3.08 -7.99 4.19
C CYS A 28 1.98 -8.89 4.78
N ASN A 29 2.06 -10.18 4.49
CA ASN A 29 1.22 -11.18 5.16
C ASN A 29 1.85 -11.58 6.50
N THR A 30 1.34 -10.97 7.56
CA THR A 30 1.89 -11.12 8.92
C THR A 30 1.55 -12.47 9.57
N GLY A 31 0.53 -13.17 9.05
CA GLY A 31 -0.01 -14.39 9.67
C GLY A 31 -0.62 -14.17 11.06
N LYS A 32 -0.86 -12.93 11.49
CA LYS A 32 -1.36 -12.61 12.82
C LYS A 32 -2.88 -12.42 12.86
N PRO A 33 -3.55 -12.84 13.95
CA PRO A 33 -5.01 -12.85 14.05
C PRO A 33 -5.63 -11.50 14.44
N SER A 34 -4.84 -10.53 14.88
CA SER A 34 -5.34 -9.20 15.29
C SER A 34 -4.56 -8.07 14.62
N ALA A 35 -5.19 -6.91 14.45
CA ALA A 35 -4.56 -5.74 13.84
C ALA A 35 -3.34 -5.24 14.64
N GLN A 36 -3.41 -5.32 15.98
CA GLN A 36 -2.28 -4.98 16.85
C GLN A 36 -1.12 -5.94 16.66
N GLU A 37 -1.35 -7.26 16.76
CA GLU A 37 -0.28 -8.25 16.59
C GLU A 37 0.34 -8.20 15.19
N ALA A 38 -0.48 -7.96 14.15
CA ALA A 38 0.01 -7.81 12.79
C ALA A 38 0.96 -6.60 12.67
N MET A 39 0.60 -5.47 13.28
CA MET A 39 1.44 -4.27 13.25
C MET A 39 2.69 -4.42 14.13
N ASP A 40 2.57 -5.04 15.30
CA ASP A 40 3.72 -5.40 16.16
C ASP A 40 4.73 -6.23 15.37
N HIS A 41 4.25 -7.23 14.64
CA HIS A 41 5.09 -8.09 13.81
C HIS A 41 5.77 -7.33 12.68
N LEU A 42 5.03 -6.50 11.93
CA LEU A 42 5.58 -5.69 10.85
C LEU A 42 6.65 -4.72 11.34
N VAL A 43 6.41 -4.03 12.46
CA VAL A 43 7.37 -3.09 13.06
C VAL A 43 8.63 -3.83 13.50
N GLU A 44 8.50 -4.96 14.18
CA GLU A 44 9.62 -5.78 14.63
C GLU A 44 10.47 -6.29 13.45
N ALA A 45 9.84 -6.90 12.44
CA ALA A 45 10.52 -7.42 11.26
C ALA A 45 11.24 -6.30 10.48
N THR A 46 10.55 -5.17 10.28
CA THR A 46 11.09 -4.01 9.56
C THR A 46 12.29 -3.41 10.29
N LEU A 47 12.19 -3.18 11.60
CA LEU A 47 13.26 -2.53 12.38
C LEU A 47 14.45 -3.46 12.65
N SER A 48 14.25 -4.78 12.67
CA SER A 48 15.33 -5.77 12.76
C SER A 48 16.02 -6.03 11.42
N GLY A 49 15.46 -5.53 10.32
CA GLY A 49 15.96 -5.79 8.97
C GLY A 49 15.69 -7.22 8.49
N ASP A 50 14.74 -7.92 9.12
CA ASP A 50 14.32 -9.26 8.72
C ASP A 50 13.39 -9.18 7.51
N GLN A 51 13.98 -9.29 6.32
CA GLN A 51 13.28 -9.24 5.04
C GLN A 51 12.64 -10.59 4.65
N ILE A 52 12.62 -11.59 5.54
CA ILE A 52 12.09 -12.96 5.28
C ILE A 52 10.56 -13.01 5.53
N GLU A 53 9.85 -11.89 5.56
CA GLU A 53 8.39 -11.94 5.44
C GLU A 53 7.97 -12.21 3.99
N VAL A 54 6.79 -12.82 3.80
CA VAL A 54 6.14 -12.99 2.47
C VAL A 54 5.61 -11.63 1.99
N CYS A 55 6.40 -10.57 2.15
CA CYS A 55 6.07 -9.25 1.72
C CYS A 55 6.26 -9.18 0.21
N ARG A 56 5.16 -8.93 -0.51
CA ARG A 56 5.25 -8.55 -1.91
C ARG A 56 5.49 -7.06 -1.96
N VAL A 57 6.63 -6.66 -2.54
CA VAL A 57 6.88 -5.26 -2.87
C VAL A 57 6.43 -5.03 -4.30
N THR A 58 5.61 -4.01 -4.52
CA THR A 58 5.14 -3.59 -5.84
C THR A 58 5.69 -2.20 -6.10
N THR A 59 6.81 -2.13 -6.82
CA THR A 59 7.46 -0.86 -7.19
C THR A 59 6.64 -0.21 -8.30
N THR A 60 5.55 0.47 -7.94
CA THR A 60 4.68 1.09 -8.92
C THR A 60 5.28 2.43 -9.34
N GLY A 61 6.26 2.41 -10.25
CA GLY A 61 6.89 3.61 -10.83
C GLY A 61 8.23 4.03 -10.23
N GLY A 62 8.75 3.30 -9.23
CA GLY A 62 10.08 3.50 -8.65
C GLY A 62 11.15 2.57 -9.23
N THR A 63 12.42 2.99 -9.17
CA THR A 63 13.59 2.13 -9.42
C THR A 63 14.05 1.36 -8.19
N ASP A 64 13.32 1.51 -7.08
CA ASP A 64 13.76 1.05 -5.77
C ASP A 64 13.73 -0.48 -5.67
N THR A 65 14.69 -1.00 -4.93
CA THR A 65 14.75 -2.41 -4.55
C THR A 65 13.82 -2.69 -3.36
N VAL A 66 13.49 -3.96 -3.15
CA VAL A 66 12.77 -4.43 -1.94
C VAL A 66 13.43 -3.89 -0.66
N GLY A 67 14.77 -3.93 -0.59
CA GLY A 67 15.51 -3.46 0.57
C GLY A 67 15.42 -1.95 0.80
N GLU A 68 15.38 -1.15 -0.27
CA GLU A 68 15.22 0.32 -0.19
C GLU A 68 13.83 0.69 0.33
N GLN A 69 12.79 0.02 -0.17
CA GLN A 69 11.40 0.21 0.28
C GLN A 69 11.23 -0.15 1.76
N PHE A 70 11.82 -1.27 2.21
CA PHE A 70 11.88 -1.60 3.64
C PHE A 70 12.67 -0.58 4.45
N GLY A 71 13.75 -0.02 3.88
CA GLY A 71 14.51 1.07 4.49
C GLY A 71 13.67 2.33 4.70
N HIS A 72 12.84 2.69 3.71
CA HIS A 72 11.93 3.83 3.80
C HIS A 72 10.85 3.60 4.86
N LEU A 73 10.22 2.42 4.87
CA LEU A 73 9.25 2.06 5.90
C LEU A 73 9.89 2.05 7.31
N ALA A 74 11.12 1.55 7.44
CA ALA A 74 11.85 1.56 8.70
C ALA A 74 12.14 3.00 9.18
N GLN A 75 12.47 3.91 8.25
CA GLN A 75 12.68 5.31 8.58
C GLN A 75 11.36 5.97 9.00
N GLU A 76 10.27 5.69 8.31
CA GLU A 76 8.95 6.20 8.66
C GLU A 76 8.50 5.74 10.05
N PHE A 77 8.73 4.48 10.41
CA PHE A 77 8.46 3.99 11.77
C PHE A 77 9.28 4.72 12.84
N LYS A 78 10.56 5.02 12.56
CA LYS A 78 11.40 5.82 13.46
C LYS A 78 10.87 7.24 13.60
N ASP A 79 10.49 7.87 12.48
CA ASP A 79 9.96 9.22 12.46
C ASP A 79 8.63 9.31 13.21
N LEU A 80 7.77 8.31 13.07
CA LEU A 80 6.53 8.19 13.85
C LEU A 80 6.80 7.93 15.34
N GLY A 81 7.98 7.45 15.72
CA GLY A 81 8.35 7.18 17.11
C GLY A 81 7.78 5.87 17.65
N VAL A 82 7.57 4.85 16.80
CA VAL A 82 6.92 3.58 17.22
C VAL A 82 7.72 2.83 18.29
N THR A 83 9.04 3.05 18.38
CA THR A 83 9.91 2.45 19.41
C THR A 83 9.59 2.94 20.82
N ALA A 84 8.90 4.08 20.97
CA ALA A 84 8.39 4.56 22.25
C ALA A 84 7.04 3.93 22.65
N GLY A 85 6.54 3.01 21.83
CA GLY A 85 5.22 2.39 21.94
C GLY A 85 4.25 2.96 20.91
N PHE A 86 3.28 2.14 20.50
CA PHE A 86 2.25 2.53 19.55
C PHE A 86 0.95 1.75 19.79
N THR A 87 -0.13 2.20 19.13
CA THR A 87 -1.40 1.49 19.05
C THR A 87 -1.83 1.38 17.59
N ALA A 88 -2.36 0.22 17.21
CA ALA A 88 -2.89 -0.07 15.88
C ALA A 88 -4.39 -0.35 15.99
N THR A 89 -5.20 0.58 15.53
CA THR A 89 -6.66 0.54 15.69
C THR A 89 -7.35 0.53 14.33
N PRO A 90 -8.29 -0.39 14.06
CA PRO A 90 -9.08 -0.33 12.83
C PRO A 90 -9.81 1.02 12.71
N ILE A 91 -9.78 1.63 11.53
CA ILE A 91 -10.57 2.82 11.22
C ILE A 91 -11.97 2.35 10.82
N PRO A 92 -13.03 2.72 11.56
CA PRO A 92 -14.39 2.33 11.22
C PRO A 92 -14.78 2.77 9.80
N ASP A 93 -15.57 1.94 9.11
CA ASP A 93 -16.16 2.24 7.80
C ASP A 93 -15.15 2.60 6.67
N SER A 94 -13.87 2.25 6.83
CA SER A 94 -12.78 2.55 5.90
C SER A 94 -12.66 1.57 4.72
N THR A 95 -13.69 0.74 4.49
CA THR A 95 -13.60 -0.37 3.54
C THR A 95 -13.51 0.10 2.09
N LEU A 96 -12.48 -0.36 1.38
CA LEU A 96 -12.28 -0.17 -0.06
C LEU A 96 -12.11 -1.54 -0.73
N GLY A 97 -13.20 -2.05 -1.31
CA GLY A 97 -13.24 -3.43 -1.81
C GLY A 97 -13.12 -4.43 -0.66
N GLU A 98 -12.08 -5.27 -0.67
CA GLU A 98 -11.78 -6.18 0.44
C GLU A 98 -10.83 -5.58 1.48
N TRP A 99 -10.21 -4.44 1.20
CA TRP A 99 -9.30 -3.75 2.12
C TRP A 99 -10.07 -2.85 3.08
N SER A 100 -9.52 -2.62 4.25
CA SER A 100 -9.91 -1.56 5.19
C SER A 100 -8.64 -0.85 5.67
N GLN A 101 -8.75 0.06 6.64
CA GLN A 101 -7.60 0.78 7.16
C GLN A 101 -7.40 0.55 8.65
N LEU A 102 -6.15 0.58 9.08
CA LEU A 102 -5.74 0.68 10.47
C LEU A 102 -5.08 2.05 10.70
N LYS A 103 -5.21 2.60 11.90
CA LYS A 103 -4.49 3.78 12.33
C LYS A 103 -3.39 3.36 13.31
N LEU A 104 -2.15 3.65 12.94
CA LEU A 104 -0.96 3.55 13.78
C LEU A 104 -0.73 4.88 14.50
N ALA A 105 -0.99 4.94 15.80
CA ALA A 105 -0.78 6.15 16.61
C ALA A 105 0.31 5.91 17.65
N THR A 106 1.14 6.93 17.91
CA THR A 106 2.22 6.91 18.90
C THR A 106 2.06 8.06 19.90
N PRO A 107 2.78 8.08 21.03
CA PRO A 107 2.73 9.21 21.97
C PRO A 107 3.13 10.56 21.33
N SER A 108 4.05 10.54 20.36
CA SER A 108 4.49 11.75 19.64
C SER A 108 3.62 12.12 18.45
N HIS A 109 2.87 11.16 17.89
CA HIS A 109 1.97 11.33 16.75
C HIS A 109 0.58 10.74 17.07
N PRO A 110 -0.20 11.38 17.96
CA PRO A 110 -1.51 10.87 18.40
C PRO A 110 -2.58 10.89 17.29
N GLU A 111 -2.43 11.77 16.29
CA GLU A 111 -3.25 11.78 15.08
C GLU A 111 -3.09 10.49 14.27
N GLY A 112 -1.92 9.85 14.36
CA GLY A 112 -1.57 8.58 13.74
C GLY A 112 -1.47 8.62 12.22
N LYS A 113 -0.96 7.53 11.66
CA LYS A 113 -0.88 7.30 10.22
C LYS A 113 -1.76 6.11 9.82
N ALA A 114 -2.46 6.23 8.69
CA ALA A 114 -3.27 5.15 8.15
C ALA A 114 -2.42 4.16 7.37
N PHE A 115 -2.69 2.87 7.55
CA PHE A 115 -2.16 1.77 6.75
C PHE A 115 -3.33 0.95 6.23
N ASP A 116 -3.22 0.43 5.02
CA ASP A 116 -4.24 -0.44 4.46
C ASP A 116 -4.11 -1.84 5.07
N VAL A 117 -5.22 -2.52 5.30
CA VAL A 117 -5.27 -3.88 5.82
C VAL A 117 -6.25 -4.73 5.05
N PHE A 118 -5.92 -6.00 4.93
CA PHE A 118 -6.81 -7.01 4.40
C PHE A 118 -6.82 -8.20 5.34
N GLN A 119 -8.00 -8.65 5.76
CA GLN A 119 -8.13 -9.84 6.59
C GLN A 119 -8.64 -11.02 5.75
N ARG A 120 -7.89 -12.13 5.76
CA ARG A 120 -8.30 -13.37 5.09
C ARG A 120 -8.01 -14.56 5.97
N SER A 121 -8.99 -15.46 6.08
CA SER A 121 -8.87 -16.70 6.87
C SER A 121 -8.46 -16.45 8.32
N GLY A 122 -8.91 -15.33 8.90
CA GLY A 122 -8.61 -14.93 10.28
C GLY A 122 -7.28 -14.17 10.45
N ASN A 123 -6.43 -14.09 9.42
CA ASN A 123 -5.12 -13.44 9.50
C ASN A 123 -5.11 -12.09 8.78
N TYR A 124 -4.35 -11.14 9.31
CA TYR A 124 -4.18 -9.80 8.77
C TYR A 124 -2.97 -9.70 7.84
N THR A 125 -3.18 -9.07 6.70
CA THR A 125 -2.18 -8.57 5.76
C THR A 125 -2.16 -7.06 5.86
N ILE A 126 -0.97 -6.46 5.94
CA ILE A 126 -0.80 -5.00 6.01
C ILE A 126 -0.22 -4.52 4.69
N GLY A 127 -0.87 -3.52 4.09
CA GLY A 127 -0.42 -2.76 2.95
C GLY A 127 0.15 -1.41 3.41
N TRP A 128 1.35 -1.09 2.94
CA TRP A 128 1.92 0.25 3.06
C TRP A 128 2.08 0.86 1.68
N LEU A 129 1.75 2.14 1.60
CA LEU A 129 1.88 2.99 0.42
C LEU A 129 2.89 4.08 0.76
N GLU A 130 3.96 4.15 -0.02
CA GLU A 130 4.96 5.21 0.08
C GLU A 130 4.36 6.55 -0.33
N PHE A 131 3.52 6.53 -1.37
CA PHE A 131 2.88 7.73 -1.92
C PHE A 131 1.36 7.71 -1.72
N PRO A 132 0.76 8.86 -1.34
CA PRO A 132 -0.69 9.01 -1.34
C PRO A 132 -1.26 8.67 -2.72
N GLN A 133 -2.25 7.79 -2.76
CA GLN A 133 -2.99 7.52 -3.98
C GLN A 133 -4.02 8.63 -4.19
N ASP A 134 -4.10 9.15 -5.42
CA ASP A 134 -5.22 9.99 -5.80
C ASP A 134 -6.52 9.21 -5.57
N PRO A 135 -7.52 9.79 -4.90
CA PRO A 135 -8.79 9.13 -4.71
C PRO A 135 -9.38 8.80 -6.07
N LEU A 136 -9.78 7.54 -6.27
CA LEU A 136 -10.43 7.16 -7.50
C LEU A 136 -11.70 7.98 -7.71
N PRO A 137 -12.01 8.38 -8.95
CA PRO A 137 -13.19 9.16 -9.23
C PRO A 137 -14.42 8.45 -8.67
N THR A 138 -15.17 9.17 -7.83
CA THR A 138 -16.40 8.67 -7.25
C THR A 138 -17.32 8.18 -8.37
N PRO A 139 -17.88 6.96 -8.29
CA PRO A 139 -18.84 6.50 -9.28
C PRO A 139 -19.96 7.52 -9.37
N THR A 140 -20.10 8.14 -10.55
CA THR A 140 -21.24 8.99 -10.81
C THR A 140 -22.45 8.07 -10.88
N LYS A 141 -23.44 8.32 -10.01
CA LYS A 141 -24.67 7.54 -9.92
C LYS A 141 -25.39 7.42 -11.27
#